data_AF-A0A8X6U8D8-F1
#
_entry.id   AF-A0A8X6U8D8-F1
#
_cell.length_a   1.000
_cell.length_b   1.000
_cell.length_c   1.000
_cell.angle_alpha   90.00
_cell.angle_beta   90.00
_cell.angle_gamma   90.00
#
_symmetry.space_group_name_H-M   'P 1'
#
loop_
_entity.id
_entity.type
_entity.pdbx_description
1 polymer ?
#
loop_
_entity_poly.entity_id
_entity_poly.type
_entity_poly.pdbx_seq_one_letter_code
_entity_poly.pdbx_strand_id
1 'polypeptide(L)'
;MITPMSREEINFTRLLTRCENFVPKRDPNEWRLEQYVKNLEERLAELKKMNTCQPSQDTLTEYTRRVEFLRGVLEAEKLVRHIKIISY
;
A
#
# COMPACT_ATOMS: atom_id res chain seq x y z
N MET A 1 -27.08 0.53 3.72
CA MET A 1 -26.62 0.86 5.09
C MET A 1 -25.13 1.14 4.99
N ILE A 2 -24.65 2.29 5.47
CA ILE A 2 -23.20 2.58 5.53
C ILE A 2 -22.70 1.91 6.82
N THR A 3 -21.97 0.80 6.70
CA THR A 3 -21.29 0.20 7.85
C THR A 3 -20.23 1.17 8.36
N PRO A 4 -20.18 1.48 9.66
CA PRO A 4 -19.18 2.39 10.20
C PRO A 4 -17.79 1.77 10.06
N MET A 5 -16.92 2.43 9.27
CA MET A 5 -15.52 2.05 9.16
C MET A 5 -14.79 2.23 10.48
N SER A 6 -13.90 1.31 10.81
CA SER A 6 -13.07 1.45 12.02
C SER A 6 -12.08 2.60 11.85
N ARG A 7 -11.58 3.17 12.96
CA ARG A 7 -10.50 4.17 12.91
C ARG A 7 -9.27 3.63 12.19
N GLU A 8 -9.00 2.33 12.32
CA GLU A 8 -7.87 1.69 11.64
C GLU A 8 -8.09 1.65 10.12
N GLU A 9 -9.29 1.28 9.67
CA GLU A 9 -9.66 1.26 8.26
C GLU A 9 -9.63 2.67 7.63
N ILE A 10 -10.08 3.68 8.38
CA ILE A 10 -10.02 5.09 7.95
C ILE A 10 -8.56 5.52 7.77
N ASN A 11 -7.69 5.23 8.74
CA ASN A 11 -6.27 5.59 8.67
C ASN A 11 -5.56 4.85 7.52
N PHE A 12 -5.84 3.55 7.38
CA PHE A 12 -5.34 2.72 6.29
C PHE A 12 -5.74 3.31 4.93
N THR A 13 -7.03 3.60 4.73
CA THR A 13 -7.54 4.14 3.46
C THR A 13 -6.92 5.49 3.12
N ARG A 14 -6.76 6.38 4.11
CA ARG A 14 -6.10 7.68 3.91
C ARG A 14 -4.65 7.54 3.47
N LEU A 15 -3.90 6.63 4.10
CA LEU A 15 -2.51 6.37 3.73
C LEU A 15 -2.44 5.74 2.33
N LEU A 16 -3.30 4.76 2.05
CA LEU A 16 -3.35 4.06 0.76
C LEU A 16 -3.58 5.04 -0.39
N THR A 17 -4.63 5.87 -0.29
CA THR A 17 -4.93 6.90 -1.28
C THR A 17 -3.80 7.91 -1.42
N ARG A 18 -3.11 8.25 -0.32
CA ARG A 18 -1.94 9.14 -0.39
C ARG A 18 -0.79 8.48 -1.16
N CYS A 19 -0.51 7.21 -0.92
CA CYS A 19 0.53 6.47 -1.64
C CYS A 19 0.25 6.39 -3.14
N GLU A 20 -0.98 6.10 -3.54
CA GLU A 20 -1.40 6.05 -4.95
C GLU A 20 -1.20 7.40 -5.65
N ASN A 21 -1.54 8.50 -4.99
CA ASN A 21 -1.32 9.85 -5.51
C ASN A 21 0.16 10.28 -5.48
N PHE A 22 0.95 9.67 -4.60
CA PHE A 22 2.37 9.95 -4.45
C PHE A 22 3.21 9.26 -5.52
N VAL A 23 2.81 8.03 -5.91
CA VAL A 23 3.53 7.21 -6.91
C VAL A 23 3.94 7.99 -8.17
N PRO A 24 3.04 8.66 -8.91
CA PRO A 24 3.40 9.33 -10.16
C PRO A 24 4.17 10.64 -9.98
N LYS A 25 4.21 11.22 -8.77
CA LYS A 25 4.78 12.55 -8.49
C LYS A 25 6.11 12.50 -7.76
N ARG A 26 6.48 11.33 -7.25
CA ARG A 26 7.68 11.18 -6.42
C ARG A 26 8.93 11.07 -7.27
N ASP A 27 10.07 11.45 -6.68
CA ASP A 27 11.37 11.08 -7.20
C ASP A 27 11.57 9.56 -7.07
N PRO A 28 12.09 8.84 -8.09
CA PRO A 28 12.35 7.41 -7.98
C PRO A 28 13.27 7.06 -6.80
N ASN A 29 14.24 7.91 -6.43
CA ASN A 29 15.15 7.68 -5.30
C ASN A 29 14.53 7.97 -3.92
N GLU A 30 13.27 8.34 -3.86
CA GLU A 30 12.57 8.64 -2.61
C GLU A 30 12.24 7.37 -1.80
N TRP A 31 12.83 7.23 -0.62
CA TRP A 31 12.67 6.07 0.26
C TRP A 31 11.32 6.01 0.99
N ARG A 32 10.60 7.15 1.08
CA ARG A 32 9.35 7.24 1.85
C ARG A 32 8.28 6.26 1.40
N LEU A 33 8.17 6.00 0.10
CA LEU A 33 7.13 5.08 -0.41
C LEU A 33 7.34 3.65 0.12
N GLU A 34 8.58 3.18 0.23
CA GLU A 34 8.87 1.85 0.78
C GLU A 34 8.38 1.72 2.23
N GLN A 35 8.62 2.74 3.04
CA GLN A 35 8.15 2.74 4.44
C GLN A 35 6.63 2.84 4.53
N TYR A 36 5.99 3.61 3.65
CA TYR A 36 4.54 3.68 3.60
C TYR A 36 3.91 2.37 3.17
N VAL A 37 4.47 1.68 2.16
CA VAL A 37 3.98 0.36 1.71
C VAL A 37 4.15 -0.68 2.81
N LYS A 38 5.31 -0.73 3.48
CA LYS A 38 5.50 -1.61 4.64
C LYS A 38 4.45 -1.37 5.72
N ASN A 39 4.19 -0.09 6.04
CA ASN A 39 3.18 0.26 7.02
C ASN A 39 1.75 -0.09 6.58
N LEU A 40 1.45 0.00 5.28
CA LEU A 40 0.17 -0.47 4.73
C LEU A 40 0.02 -1.98 4.85
N GLU A 41 1.07 -2.76 4.60
CA GLU A 41 1.04 -4.23 4.75
C GLU A 41 0.77 -4.63 6.22
N GLU A 42 1.45 -3.99 7.17
CA GLU A 42 1.22 -4.20 8.61
C GLU A 42 -0.22 -3.86 8.99
N ARG A 43 -0.73 -2.69 8.60
CA ARG A 43 -2.11 -2.27 8.89
C ARG A 43 -3.15 -3.16 8.24
N LEU A 44 -2.91 -3.62 7.00
CA LEU A 44 -3.79 -4.55 6.31
C LEU A 44 -3.85 -5.90 7.03
N ALA A 45 -2.72 -6.38 7.57
CA ALA A 45 -2.71 -7.60 8.38
C ALA A 45 -3.53 -7.42 9.66
N GLU A 46 -3.49 -6.25 10.29
CA GLU A 46 -4.31 -5.95 11.47
C GLU A 46 -5.80 -5.85 11.12
N LEU A 47 -6.16 -5.21 10.00
CA LEU A 47 -7.54 -5.19 9.50
C LEU A 47 -8.09 -6.61 9.27
N LYS A 48 -7.27 -7.52 8.74
CA LYS A 48 -7.65 -8.93 8.54
C LYS A 48 -7.84 -9.72 9.84
N LYS A 49 -7.33 -9.23 10.98
CA LYS A 49 -7.47 -9.86 12.30
C LYS A 49 -8.53 -9.20 13.19
N MET A 50 -9.15 -8.11 12.73
CA MET A 50 -10.17 -7.41 13.53
C MET A 50 -11.37 -8.33 13.80
N ASN A 51 -11.79 -8.39 15.08
CA ASN A 51 -12.98 -9.14 15.49
C ASN A 51 -14.27 -8.29 15.44
N THR A 52 -14.15 -6.96 15.40
CA THR A 52 -15.27 -6.02 15.37
C THR A 52 -15.05 -4.98 14.27
N CYS A 53 -16.12 -4.61 13.56
CA CYS A 53 -16.06 -3.69 12.41
C CYS A 53 -15.00 -4.09 11.37
N GLN A 54 -14.79 -5.39 11.19
CA GLN A 54 -13.90 -5.91 10.16
C GLN A 54 -14.48 -5.54 8.77
N PRO A 55 -13.65 -5.05 7.83
CA PRO A 55 -14.11 -4.85 6.47
C PRO A 55 -14.58 -6.17 5.85
N SER A 56 -15.49 -6.11 4.88
CA SER A 56 -15.93 -7.31 4.15
C SER A 56 -14.76 -7.97 3.41
N GLN A 57 -14.91 -9.25 3.07
CA GLN A 57 -13.89 -9.99 2.32
C GLN A 57 -13.59 -9.30 0.98
N ASP A 58 -14.61 -8.84 0.25
CA ASP A 58 -14.42 -8.07 -1.00
C ASP A 58 -13.57 -6.81 -0.78
N THR A 59 -13.86 -6.05 0.27
CA THR A 59 -13.09 -4.85 0.62
C THR A 59 -11.65 -5.19 1.00
N LEU A 60 -11.42 -6.25 1.78
CA LEU A 60 -10.08 -6.72 2.13
C LEU A 60 -9.31 -7.22 0.91
N THR A 61 -9.96 -7.89 -0.03
CA THR A 61 -9.37 -8.31 -1.31
C THR A 61 -8.97 -7.09 -2.13
N GLU A 62 -9.84 -6.08 -2.23
CA GLU A 62 -9.54 -4.84 -2.95
C GLU A 62 -8.35 -4.09 -2.33
N TYR A 63 -8.33 -3.95 -1.00
CA TYR A 63 -7.19 -3.37 -0.28
C TYR A 63 -5.90 -4.16 -0.50
N THR A 64 -5.98 -5.49 -0.51
CA THR A 64 -4.82 -6.35 -0.81
C THR A 64 -4.27 -6.05 -2.19
N ARG A 65 -5.13 -6.05 -3.23
CA ARG A 65 -4.71 -5.76 -4.62
C ARG A 65 -4.04 -4.40 -4.75
N ARG A 66 -4.59 -3.37 -4.10
CA ARG A 66 -4.05 -2.01 -4.14
C ARG A 66 -2.69 -1.90 -3.45
N VAL A 67 -2.49 -2.57 -2.31
CA VAL A 67 -1.18 -2.63 -1.64
C VAL A 67 -0.16 -3.42 -2.47
N GLU A 68 -0.58 -4.54 -3.08
CA GLU A 68 0.27 -5.33 -3.97
C GLU A 68 0.70 -4.55 -5.21
N PHE A 69 -0.18 -3.73 -5.78
CA PHE A 69 0.17 -2.82 -6.87
C PHE A 69 1.30 -1.87 -6.46
N LEU A 70 1.19 -1.22 -5.30
CA LEU A 70 2.22 -0.31 -4.80
C LEU A 70 3.56 -1.03 -4.56
N ARG A 71 3.52 -2.27 -4.06
CA ARG A 71 4.71 -3.11 -3.91
C ARG A 71 5.34 -3.43 -5.27
N GLY A 72 4.52 -3.82 -6.26
CA GLY A 72 4.99 -4.12 -7.61
C GLY A 72 5.66 -2.93 -8.29
N VAL A 73 5.18 -1.71 -8.04
CA VAL A 73 5.85 -0.47 -8.51
C VAL A 73 7.26 -0.36 -7.92
N LEU A 74 7.42 -0.57 -6.62
CA LEU A 74 8.73 -0.51 -5.95
C LEU A 74 9.69 -1.60 -6.46
N GLU A 75 9.18 -2.83 -6.65
CA GLU A 75 9.96 -3.95 -7.18
C GLU A 75 10.43 -3.68 -8.62
N ALA A 76 9.55 -3.18 -9.48
CA ALA A 76 9.90 -2.80 -10.85
C ALA A 76 10.98 -1.70 -10.88
N GLU A 77 10.87 -0.68 -10.03
CA GLU A 77 11.87 0.39 -9.94
C GLU A 77 13.23 -0.10 -9.43
N LYS A 78 13.24 -1.05 -8.49
CA LYS A 78 14.47 -1.71 -8.05
C LYS A 78 15.12 -2.46 -9.19
N LEU A 79 14.34 -3.26 -9.93
CA LEU A 79 14.85 -4.02 -11.08
C LEU A 79 15.45 -3.09 -12.14
N VAL A 80 14.76 -2.01 -12.51
CA VAL A 80 15.26 -1.04 -13.49
C VAL A 80 16.58 -0.41 -13.03
N ARG A 81 16.73 -0.09 -11.73
CA ARG A 81 18.00 0.42 -11.20
C ARG A 81 19.13 -0.60 -11.27
N HIS A 82 18.88 -1.85 -10.89
CA HIS A 82 19.89 -2.91 -10.96
C HIS A 82 20.36 -3.14 -12.40
N ILE A 83 19.44 -3.19 -13.36
CA ILE A 83 19.77 -3.36 -14.79
C ILE A 83 20.66 -2.21 -15.29
N LYS A 84 20.33 -0.97 -14.93
CA LYS A 84 21.14 0.20 -15.32
C LYS A 84 22.57 0.12 -14.77
N ILE A 85 22.75 -0.30 -13.51
CA ILE A 85 24.08 -0.39 -12.88
C ILE A 85 24.96 -1.43 -13.58
N ILE A 86 24.41 -2.57 -14.00
CA ILE A 86 25.17 -3.66 -14.63
C ILE A 86 25.55 -3.34 -16.10
N SER A 87 24.89 -2.34 -16.71
CA SER A 87 25.11 -1.98 -18.12
C SER A 87 26.20 -0.91 -18.36
N TYR A 88 26.86 -0.42 -17.30
CA TYR A 88 28.00 0.51 -17.33
C TYR A 88 29.28 -0.20 -16.91
#